data_AF-A0A7J2IF38-F1
#
_entry.id   AF-A0A7J2IF38-F1
#
_cell.length_a   1.000
_cell.length_b   1.000
_cell.length_c   1.000
_cell.angle_alpha   90.00
_cell.angle_beta   90.00
_cell.angle_gamma   90.00
#
_symmetry.space_group_name_H-M   'P 1'
#
loop_
_entity.id
_entity.type
_entity.pdbx_description
1 polymer ?
#
loop_
_entity_poly.entity_id
_entity_poly.type
_entity_poly.pdbx_seq_one_letter_code
_entity_poly.pdbx_strand_id
1 'polypeptide(L)'
;MYPLAHLERKIKTHRRKKIDYHLANVLGFILLPIIAIVIAPLLHESLHMFFLGINNIQYSMKINFDWENGIYGELTPFSELSMGNSIILLGVGVLGNLLLSAILFLGSWRIKNTGRVPESIFSIYLAVGFFYNPLIYFFSQRGDLVNILMLMGLGEFFYVLPIIGCILFLLVSLYIYKHARYALWEYYRIDEEIERLEQFLGFRPAPESQRG
;
A
#
# COMPACT_ATOMS: atom_id res chain seq x y z
N MET A 1 4.49 -33.52 -32.72
CA MET A 1 4.19 -33.91 -31.32
C MET A 1 4.89 -32.93 -30.39
N TYR A 2 4.16 -32.11 -29.62
CA TYR A 2 4.77 -31.44 -28.48
C TYR A 2 5.20 -32.53 -27.49
N PRO A 3 6.46 -32.58 -27.04
CA PRO A 3 6.90 -33.65 -26.15
C PRO A 3 6.10 -33.56 -24.84
N LEU A 4 5.55 -34.68 -24.36
CA LEU A 4 4.70 -34.77 -23.16
C LEU A 4 5.30 -34.00 -21.96
N ALA A 5 6.62 -34.10 -21.80
CA ALA A 5 7.40 -33.38 -20.78
C ALA A 5 7.25 -31.86 -20.83
N HIS A 6 7.02 -31.27 -22.01
CA HIS A 6 6.76 -29.83 -22.16
C HIS A 6 5.39 -29.44 -21.59
N LEU A 7 4.36 -30.24 -21.83
CA LEU A 7 3.00 -29.99 -21.34
C LEU A 7 2.94 -30.14 -19.81
N GLU A 8 3.56 -31.18 -19.26
CA GLU A 8 3.68 -31.37 -17.81
C GLU A 8 4.43 -30.21 -17.13
N ARG A 9 5.54 -29.74 -17.73
CA ARG A 9 6.27 -28.56 -17.25
C ARG A 9 5.39 -27.32 -17.29
N LYS A 10 4.56 -27.15 -18.33
CA LYS A 10 3.64 -26.02 -18.46
C LYS A 10 2.58 -26.05 -17.35
N ILE A 11 1.93 -27.20 -17.09
CA ILE A 11 0.97 -27.37 -15.98
C ILE A 11 1.62 -27.04 -14.64
N LYS A 12 2.81 -27.58 -14.36
CA LYS A 12 3.55 -27.31 -13.11
C LYS A 12 3.83 -25.83 -12.93
N THR A 13 4.19 -25.13 -14.01
CA THR A 13 4.45 -23.67 -13.99
C THR A 13 3.17 -22.89 -13.67
N HIS A 14 2.03 -23.24 -14.26
CA HIS A 14 0.74 -22.59 -14.00
C HIS A 14 0.27 -22.82 -12.56
N ARG A 15 0.38 -24.05 -12.05
CA ARG A 15 0.08 -24.37 -10.64
C ARG A 15 0.96 -23.57 -9.68
N ARG A 16 2.25 -23.43 -9.98
CA ARG A 16 3.16 -22.59 -9.19
C ARG A 16 2.71 -21.13 -9.16
N LYS A 17 2.36 -20.56 -10.33
CA LYS A 17 1.82 -19.19 -10.39
C LYS A 17 0.59 -19.02 -9.49
N LYS A 18 -0.34 -19.97 -9.45
CA LYS A 18 -1.50 -19.92 -8.53
C LYS A 18 -1.07 -19.84 -7.06
N ILE A 19 -0.09 -20.65 -6.67
CA ILE A 19 0.47 -20.61 -5.31
C ILE A 19 1.05 -19.21 -5.04
N ASP A 20 1.77 -18.63 -6.00
CA ASP A 20 2.32 -17.27 -5.87
C ASP A 20 1.22 -16.22 -5.68
N TYR A 21 0.08 -16.33 -6.39
CA TYR A 21 -1.10 -15.46 -6.16
C TYR A 21 -1.66 -15.58 -4.73
N HIS A 22 -1.82 -16.81 -4.22
CA HIS A 22 -2.32 -17.02 -2.86
C HIS A 22 -1.35 -16.50 -1.82
N LEU A 23 -0.06 -16.82 -1.97
CA LEU A 23 0.99 -16.39 -1.07
C LEU A 23 1.11 -14.86 -1.04
N ALA A 24 1.06 -14.19 -2.19
CA ALA A 24 1.10 -12.74 -2.27
C ALA A 24 -0.08 -12.08 -1.54
N ASN A 25 -1.30 -12.63 -1.65
CA ASN A 25 -2.46 -12.12 -0.93
C ASN A 25 -2.36 -12.34 0.58
N VAL A 26 -1.97 -13.55 1.02
CA VAL A 26 -1.84 -13.88 2.45
C VAL A 26 -0.75 -13.02 3.09
N LEU A 27 0.44 -12.96 2.49
CA LEU A 27 1.54 -12.14 3.00
C LEU A 27 1.19 -10.66 2.98
N GLY A 28 0.55 -10.18 1.90
CA GLY A 28 0.10 -8.80 1.79
C GLY A 28 -0.91 -8.43 2.88
N PHE A 29 -1.90 -9.30 3.12
CA PHE A 29 -2.90 -9.10 4.17
C PHE A 29 -2.29 -9.04 5.57
N ILE A 30 -1.31 -9.91 5.86
CA ILE A 30 -0.59 -9.91 7.15
C ILE A 30 0.29 -8.66 7.30
N LEU A 31 0.95 -8.24 6.23
CA LEU A 31 1.86 -7.08 6.26
C LEU A 31 1.14 -5.75 6.33
N LEU A 32 -0.07 -5.65 5.77
CA LEU A 32 -0.85 -4.42 5.76
C LEU A 32 -0.97 -3.76 7.15
N PRO A 33 -1.45 -4.44 8.22
CA PRO A 33 -1.54 -3.84 9.54
C PRO A 33 -0.17 -3.51 10.14
N ILE A 34 0.85 -4.34 9.89
CA ILE A 34 2.23 -4.08 10.35
C ILE A 34 2.73 -2.76 9.74
N ILE A 35 2.47 -2.53 8.46
CA ILE A 35 2.90 -1.31 7.79
C ILE A 35 2.09 -0.12 8.27
N ALA A 36 0.77 -0.24 8.31
CA ALA A 36 -0.11 0.86 8.67
C ALA A 36 0.07 1.33 10.13
N ILE A 37 0.31 0.40 11.06
CA ILE A 37 0.33 0.67 12.51
C ILE A 37 1.76 0.82 13.05
N VAL A 38 2.75 0.21 12.41
CA VAL A 38 4.13 0.20 12.93
C VAL A 38 5.08 0.92 12.00
N ILE A 39 5.25 0.44 10.77
CA ILE A 39 6.32 0.92 9.89
C ILE A 39 6.05 2.35 9.40
N ALA A 40 4.82 2.65 8.96
CA ALA A 40 4.47 3.98 8.43
C ALA A 40 4.52 5.08 9.51
N PRO A 41 4.00 4.88 10.75
CA PRO A 41 4.22 5.85 11.83
C PRO A 41 5.70 6.01 12.21
N LEU A 42 6.46 4.93 12.32
CA LEU A 42 7.91 5.04 12.62
C LEU A 42 8.67 5.80 11.53
N LEU A 43 8.31 5.57 10.25
CA LEU A 43 8.89 6.31 9.13
C LEU A 43 8.50 7.79 9.19
N HIS A 44 7.23 8.09 9.50
CA HIS A 44 6.73 9.46 9.69
C HIS A 44 7.59 10.24 10.68
N GLU A 45 7.78 9.67 11.88
CA GLU A 45 8.60 10.30 12.92
C GLU A 45 10.09 10.36 12.54
N SER A 46 10.58 9.36 11.82
CA SER A 46 11.96 9.34 11.32
C SER A 46 12.24 10.47 10.33
N LEU A 47 11.26 10.85 9.52
CA LEU A 47 11.37 11.97 8.60
C LEU A 47 11.43 13.31 9.34
N HIS A 48 10.65 13.46 10.41
CA HIS A 48 10.72 14.61 11.30
C HIS A 48 12.11 14.74 11.94
N MET A 49 12.64 13.63 12.48
CA MET A 49 13.99 13.57 13.05
C MET A 49 15.07 13.91 12.02
N PHE A 50 14.94 13.39 10.80
CA PHE A 50 15.88 13.64 9.72
C PHE A 50 15.91 15.12 9.33
N PHE A 51 14.74 15.77 9.23
CA PHE A 51 14.64 17.20 8.98
C PHE A 51 15.33 18.03 10.08
N LEU A 52 15.06 17.74 11.36
CA LEU A 52 15.72 18.45 12.46
C LEU A 52 17.23 18.22 12.48
N GLY A 53 17.68 16.99 12.19
CA GLY A 53 19.09 16.63 12.12
C GLY A 53 19.85 17.40 11.04
N ILE A 54 19.29 17.51 9.82
CA ILE A 54 19.92 18.31 8.74
C ILE A 54 20.02 19.80 9.12
N ASN A 55 19.07 20.30 9.89
CA ASN A 55 19.04 21.70 10.32
C ASN A 55 19.80 21.95 11.64
N ASN A 56 20.51 20.96 12.17
CA ASN A 56 21.26 21.03 13.44
C ASN A 56 20.40 21.49 14.64
N ILE A 57 19.11 21.17 14.64
CA ILE A 57 18.21 21.48 15.75
C ILE A 57 18.23 20.31 16.74
N GLN A 58 18.54 20.59 18.00
CA GLN A 58 18.46 19.59 19.06
C GLN A 58 16.99 19.35 19.45
N TYR A 59 16.66 18.09 19.72
CA TYR A 59 15.30 17.68 20.07
C TYR A 59 15.31 16.54 21.08
N SER A 60 14.22 16.42 21.83
CA SER A 60 13.86 15.19 22.51
C SER A 60 12.84 14.43 21.66
N MET A 61 12.94 13.10 21.70
CA MET A 61 11.96 12.20 21.10
C MET A 61 11.51 11.20 22.13
N LYS A 62 10.20 10.98 22.21
CA LYS A 62 9.61 9.88 22.95
C LYS A 62 8.64 9.14 22.04
N ILE A 63 8.90 7.87 21.79
CA ILE A 63 7.97 7.00 21.07
C ILE A 63 7.01 6.41 22.10
N ASN A 64 5.72 6.64 21.88
CA ASN A 64 4.66 6.10 22.71
C ASN A 64 3.86 5.06 21.91
N PHE A 65 3.19 4.19 22.65
CA PHE A 65 2.24 3.23 22.11
C PHE A 65 0.98 3.26 22.95
N ASP A 66 -0.16 3.52 22.32
CA ASP A 66 -1.45 3.36 22.96
C ASP A 66 -2.46 2.67 22.01
N TRP A 67 -3.55 2.16 22.58
CA TRP A 67 -4.54 1.39 21.83
C TRP A 67 -5.45 2.24 20.92
N GLU A 68 -5.56 3.54 21.19
CA GLU A 68 -6.40 4.49 20.44
C GLU A 68 -5.64 5.10 19.24
N ASN A 69 -4.38 5.47 19.43
CA ASN A 69 -3.54 6.20 18.48
C ASN A 69 -2.43 5.33 17.86
N GLY A 70 -2.22 4.10 18.35
CA GLY A 70 -1.18 3.21 17.87
C GLY A 70 0.22 3.66 18.29
N ILE A 71 1.20 3.52 17.38
CA ILE A 71 2.56 4.06 17.59
C ILE A 71 2.60 5.51 17.14
N TYR A 72 3.02 6.41 18.02
CA TYR A 72 3.21 7.83 17.70
C TYR A 72 4.46 8.40 18.38
N GLY A 73 5.07 9.42 17.78
CA GLY A 73 6.21 10.13 18.35
C GLY A 73 5.79 11.45 18.97
N GLU A 74 6.30 11.73 20.16
CA GLU A 74 6.36 13.08 20.72
C GLU A 74 7.75 13.63 20.44
N LEU A 75 7.83 14.56 19.49
CA LEU A 75 9.07 15.20 19.08
C LEU A 75 9.05 16.67 19.53
N THR A 76 9.96 17.05 20.43
CA THR A 76 10.02 18.41 20.97
C THR A 76 11.38 19.05 20.64
N PRO A 77 11.43 20.09 19.79
CA PRO A 77 12.66 20.84 19.56
C PRO A 77 13.03 21.68 20.79
N PHE A 78 14.31 21.78 21.10
CA PHE A 78 14.80 22.59 22.24
C PHE A 78 14.90 24.09 21.92
N SER A 79 14.85 24.45 20.64
CA SER A 79 14.90 25.82 20.15
C SER A 79 13.60 26.18 19.43
N GLU A 80 13.23 27.47 19.46
CA GLU A 80 12.13 27.97 18.66
C GLU A 80 12.41 27.76 17.16
N LEU A 81 11.40 27.26 16.45
CA LEU A 81 11.45 27.09 15.01
C LEU A 81 10.85 28.32 14.33
N SER A 82 11.44 28.75 13.22
CA SER A 82 10.76 29.68 12.33
C SER A 82 9.44 29.08 11.86
N MET A 83 8.47 29.92 11.50
CA MET A 83 7.19 29.47 10.95
C MET A 83 7.39 28.55 9.74
N GLY A 84 8.33 28.90 8.84
CA GLY A 84 8.66 28.07 7.68
C GLY A 84 9.20 26.69 8.07
N ASN A 85 10.13 26.63 9.02
CA ASN A 85 10.68 25.35 9.49
C ASN A 85 9.61 24.51 10.22
N SER A 86 8.69 25.16 10.93
CA SER A 86 7.57 24.48 11.59
C SER A 86 6.62 23.84 10.57
N ILE A 87 6.29 24.55 9.50
CA ILE A 87 5.45 24.02 8.42
C ILE A 87 6.14 22.85 7.71
N ILE A 88 7.44 22.97 7.41
CA ILE A 88 8.19 21.89 6.76
C ILE A 88 8.30 20.67 7.67
N LEU A 89 8.61 20.88 8.96
CA LEU A 89 8.64 19.82 9.96
C LEU A 89 7.30 19.09 9.96
N LEU A 90 6.19 19.76 10.23
CA LEU A 90 4.87 19.11 10.25
C LEU A 90 4.52 18.44 8.91
N GLY A 91 4.93 19.03 7.78
CA GLY A 91 4.64 18.51 6.46
C GLY A 91 5.44 17.26 6.08
N VAL A 92 6.69 17.13 6.52
CA VAL A 92 7.62 16.12 5.97
C VAL A 92 7.19 14.70 6.29
N GLY A 93 6.65 14.44 7.48
CA GLY A 93 6.11 13.13 7.86
C GLY A 93 4.94 12.71 6.96
N VAL A 94 3.91 13.56 6.87
CA VAL A 94 2.69 13.31 6.07
C VAL A 94 3.05 13.12 4.59
N LEU A 95 3.82 14.07 4.04
CA LEU A 95 4.19 14.06 2.62
C LEU A 95 5.12 12.89 2.28
N GLY A 96 6.02 12.50 3.17
CA GLY A 96 6.92 11.38 2.94
C GLY A 96 6.19 10.04 2.85
N ASN A 97 5.22 9.81 3.73
CA ASN A 97 4.37 8.61 3.66
C ASN A 97 3.48 8.60 2.39
N LEU A 98 2.89 9.75 2.03
CA LEU A 98 2.13 9.88 0.77
C LEU A 98 3.01 9.64 -0.46
N LEU A 99 4.23 10.19 -0.48
CA LEU A 99 5.17 10.02 -1.58
C LEU A 99 5.59 8.55 -1.73
N LEU A 100 5.93 7.89 -0.63
CA LEU A 100 6.29 6.47 -0.64
C LEU A 100 5.12 5.61 -1.11
N SER A 101 3.90 5.89 -0.64
CA SER A 101 2.69 5.23 -1.12
C SER A 101 2.50 5.40 -2.64
N ALA A 102 2.64 6.62 -3.15
CA ALA A 102 2.51 6.90 -4.57
C ALA A 102 3.55 6.14 -5.40
N ILE A 103 4.82 6.11 -4.96
CA ILE A 103 5.88 5.34 -5.60
C ILE A 103 5.53 3.84 -5.63
N LEU A 104 4.99 3.30 -4.54
CA LEU A 104 4.60 1.89 -4.47
C LEU A 104 3.39 1.56 -5.36
N PHE A 105 2.40 2.46 -5.47
CA PHE A 105 1.30 2.31 -6.42
C PHE A 105 1.79 2.32 -7.87
N LEU A 106 2.64 3.28 -8.24
CA LEU A 106 3.25 3.34 -9.58
C LEU A 106 4.13 2.11 -9.86
N GLY A 107 4.90 1.68 -8.87
CA GLY A 107 5.70 0.45 -8.91
C GLY A 107 4.83 -0.78 -9.16
N SER A 108 3.73 -0.92 -8.41
CA SER A 108 2.75 -1.99 -8.61
C SER A 108 2.17 -1.97 -10.03
N TRP A 109 1.79 -0.80 -10.55
CA TRP A 109 1.30 -0.66 -11.92
C TRP A 109 2.33 -1.12 -12.95
N ARG A 110 3.60 -0.73 -12.77
CA ARG A 110 4.70 -1.15 -13.65
C ARG A 110 4.97 -2.65 -13.58
N ILE A 111 5.01 -3.24 -12.39
CA ILE A 111 5.23 -4.67 -12.15
C ILE A 111 4.09 -5.49 -12.78
N LYS A 112 2.84 -5.05 -12.62
CA LYS A 112 1.68 -5.67 -13.28
C LYS A 112 1.86 -5.69 -14.81
N ASN A 113 2.27 -4.57 -15.40
CA ASN A 113 2.44 -4.45 -16.85
C ASN A 113 3.60 -5.29 -17.42
N THR A 114 4.50 -5.82 -16.58
CA THR A 114 5.53 -6.79 -17.00
C THR A 114 5.08 -8.25 -16.84
N GLY A 115 3.82 -8.50 -16.50
CA GLY A 115 3.25 -9.84 -16.34
C GLY A 115 3.56 -10.49 -14.98
N ARG A 116 4.04 -9.72 -14.01
CA ARG A 116 4.37 -10.15 -12.64
C ARG A 116 3.27 -9.77 -11.67
N VAL A 117 2.06 -10.24 -11.95
CA VAL A 117 0.87 -9.82 -11.21
C VAL A 117 0.92 -10.21 -9.73
N PRO A 118 1.35 -11.42 -9.32
CA PRO A 118 1.46 -11.76 -7.89
C PRO A 118 2.33 -10.77 -7.12
N GLU A 119 3.48 -10.37 -7.67
CA GLU A 119 4.39 -9.41 -7.05
C GLU A 119 3.76 -8.02 -6.98
N SER A 120 2.96 -7.64 -7.97
CA SER A 120 2.25 -6.36 -7.96
C SER A 120 1.17 -6.28 -6.87
N ILE A 121 0.55 -7.41 -6.50
CA ILE A 121 -0.42 -7.51 -5.39
C ILE A 121 0.28 -7.14 -4.08
N PHE A 122 1.45 -7.74 -3.84
CA PHE A 122 2.26 -7.44 -2.66
C PHE A 122 2.56 -5.94 -2.54
N SER A 123 3.01 -5.30 -3.63
CA SER A 123 3.26 -3.85 -3.66
C SER A 123 2.01 -3.00 -3.39
N ILE A 124 0.80 -3.44 -3.79
CA ILE A 124 -0.44 -2.74 -3.45
C ILE A 124 -0.65 -2.73 -1.93
N TYR A 125 -0.50 -3.85 -1.24
CA TYR A 125 -0.69 -3.89 0.21
C TYR A 125 0.28 -2.97 0.93
N LEU A 126 1.55 -2.92 0.49
CA LEU A 126 2.51 -1.94 1.03
C LEU A 126 2.03 -0.50 0.79
N ALA A 127 1.63 -0.19 -0.44
CA ALA A 127 1.18 1.15 -0.83
C ALA A 127 -0.01 1.61 0.00
N VAL A 128 -0.99 0.72 0.25
CA VAL A 128 -2.17 1.00 1.07
C VAL A 128 -1.78 1.21 2.53
N GLY A 129 -0.84 0.42 3.07
CA GLY A 129 -0.35 0.60 4.44
C GLY A 129 0.25 2.00 4.65
N PHE A 130 1.12 2.44 3.73
CA PHE A 130 1.70 3.79 3.77
C PHE A 130 0.70 4.90 3.44
N PHE A 131 -0.36 4.61 2.68
CA PHE A 131 -1.43 5.58 2.39
C PHE A 131 -2.34 5.80 3.60
N TYR A 132 -2.62 4.73 4.36
CA TYR A 132 -3.58 4.77 5.46
C TYR A 132 -3.16 5.73 6.58
N ASN A 133 -1.88 5.72 6.94
CA ASN A 133 -1.35 6.59 7.99
C ASN A 133 -1.60 8.09 7.73
N PRO A 134 -1.17 8.70 6.61
CA PRO A 134 -1.44 10.10 6.31
C PRO A 134 -2.93 10.37 6.05
N LEU A 135 -3.70 9.37 5.58
CA LEU A 135 -5.14 9.53 5.34
C LEU A 135 -5.91 9.92 6.61
N ILE A 136 -5.53 9.37 7.77
CA ILE A 136 -6.18 9.67 9.06
C ILE A 136 -6.11 11.17 9.39
N TYR A 137 -5.01 11.84 9.04
CA TYR A 137 -4.83 13.27 9.32
C TYR A 137 -5.81 14.17 8.57
N PHE A 138 -6.40 13.70 7.46
CA PHE A 138 -7.45 14.45 6.74
C PHE A 138 -8.79 14.44 7.47
N PHE A 139 -9.00 13.49 8.39
CA PHE A 139 -10.23 13.35 9.18
C PHE A 139 -10.05 13.74 10.65
N SER A 140 -8.81 13.91 11.10
CA SER A 140 -8.49 14.28 12.47
C SER A 140 -8.69 15.78 12.71
N GLN A 141 -9.16 16.12 13.91
CA GLN A 141 -9.22 17.51 14.38
C GLN A 141 -7.90 18.01 14.98
N ARG A 142 -6.88 17.15 15.05
CA ARG A 142 -5.54 17.45 15.58
C ARG A 142 -4.46 16.77 14.74
N GLY A 143 -3.24 17.29 14.80
CA GLY A 143 -2.08 16.71 14.13
C GLY A 143 -1.52 17.61 13.02
N ASP A 144 -0.59 17.06 12.25
CA ASP A 144 0.32 17.83 11.39
C ASP A 144 -0.39 18.74 10.39
N LEU A 145 -1.38 18.23 9.63
CA LEU A 145 -2.12 19.02 8.63
C LEU A 145 -2.93 20.16 9.26
N VAL A 146 -3.57 19.89 10.39
CA VAL A 146 -4.37 20.88 11.14
C VAL A 146 -3.46 21.97 11.69
N ASN A 147 -2.31 21.58 12.26
CA ASN A 147 -1.31 22.52 12.79
C ASN A 147 -0.72 23.41 11.68
N ILE A 148 -0.48 22.86 10.49
CA ILE A 148 -0.03 23.64 9.33
C ILE A 148 -1.07 24.71 8.96
N LEU A 149 -2.34 24.34 8.85
CA LEU A 149 -3.41 25.30 8.52
C LEU A 149 -3.55 26.39 9.58
N MET A 150 -3.43 26.04 10.88
CA MET A 150 -3.41 27.04 11.97
C MET A 150 -2.26 28.03 11.84
N LEU A 151 -1.04 27.53 11.61
CA LEU A 151 0.13 28.38 11.43
C LEU A 151 -0.03 29.33 10.23
N MET A 152 -0.63 28.85 9.14
CA MET A 152 -0.90 29.65 7.95
C MET A 152 -2.05 30.66 8.09
N GLY A 153 -2.76 30.69 9.23
CA GLY A 153 -3.95 31.52 9.40
C GLY A 153 -5.17 31.03 8.59
N LEU A 154 -5.14 29.77 8.14
CA LEU A 154 -6.18 29.14 7.31
C LEU A 154 -7.05 28.17 8.10
N GLY A 155 -7.18 28.38 9.42
CA GLY A 155 -7.94 27.48 10.29
C GLY A 155 -9.42 27.36 9.90
N GLU A 156 -10.00 28.37 9.25
CA GLU A 156 -11.37 28.25 8.75
C GLU A 156 -11.53 27.12 7.73
N PHE A 157 -10.48 26.70 7.02
CA PHE A 157 -10.54 25.68 5.97
C PHE A 157 -10.46 24.23 6.49
N PHE A 158 -10.50 23.97 7.81
CA PHE A 158 -10.43 22.59 8.34
C PHE A 158 -11.49 21.66 7.75
N TYR A 159 -12.68 22.17 7.44
CA TYR A 159 -13.76 21.37 6.85
C TYR A 159 -13.46 20.88 5.43
N VAL A 160 -12.44 21.43 4.75
CA VAL A 160 -12.01 21.00 3.42
C VAL A 160 -11.13 19.74 3.50
N LEU A 161 -10.39 19.53 4.60
CA LEU A 161 -9.50 18.37 4.73
C LEU A 161 -10.25 17.03 4.59
N PRO A 162 -11.41 16.79 5.23
CA PRO A 162 -12.15 15.54 5.04
C PRO A 162 -12.60 15.32 3.59
N ILE A 163 -12.93 16.39 2.86
CA ILE A 163 -13.34 16.31 1.45
C ILE A 163 -12.16 15.81 0.61
N ILE A 164 -10.97 16.36 0.82
CA ILE A 164 -9.74 15.90 0.15
C ILE A 164 -9.46 14.44 0.51
N GLY A 165 -9.59 14.07 1.79
CA GLY A 165 -9.45 12.70 2.27
C GLY A 165 -10.41 11.73 1.55
N CYS A 166 -11.68 12.08 1.42
CA CYS A 166 -12.67 11.28 0.70
C CYS A 166 -12.32 11.11 -0.79
N ILE A 167 -11.87 12.18 -1.47
CA ILE A 167 -11.45 12.11 -2.87
C ILE A 167 -10.26 11.16 -3.02
N LEU A 168 -9.23 11.31 -2.19
CA LEU A 168 -8.05 10.44 -2.22
C LEU A 168 -8.42 8.97 -1.95
N PHE A 169 -9.26 8.72 -0.95
CA PHE A 169 -9.75 7.39 -0.63
C PHE A 169 -10.51 6.76 -1.81
N LEU A 170 -11.37 7.52 -2.49
CA LEU A 170 -12.12 7.05 -3.65
C LEU A 170 -11.18 6.72 -4.83
N LEU A 171 -10.20 7.59 -5.12
CA LEU A 171 -9.22 7.34 -6.18
C LEU A 171 -8.39 6.07 -5.93
N VAL A 172 -7.91 5.89 -4.70
CA VAL A 172 -7.15 4.69 -4.29
C VAL A 172 -8.04 3.44 -4.36
N SER A 173 -9.28 3.53 -3.89
CA SER A 173 -10.24 2.42 -3.94
C SER A 173 -10.55 2.00 -5.37
N LEU A 174 -10.74 2.95 -6.29
CA LEU A 174 -10.92 2.67 -7.72
C LEU A 174 -9.69 2.00 -8.34
N TYR A 175 -8.49 2.44 -7.96
CA TYR A 175 -7.25 1.81 -8.42
C TYR A 175 -7.13 0.36 -7.94
N ILE A 176 -7.35 0.11 -6.64
CA ILE A 176 -7.32 -1.23 -6.04
C ILE A 176 -8.37 -2.13 -6.70
N TYR A 177 -9.60 -1.63 -6.89
CA TYR A 177 -10.66 -2.38 -7.56
C TYR A 177 -10.27 -2.81 -8.97
N LYS A 178 -9.72 -1.89 -9.77
CA LYS A 178 -9.25 -2.20 -11.13
C LYS A 178 -8.12 -3.23 -11.13
N HIS A 179 -7.21 -3.14 -10.17
CA HIS A 179 -6.11 -4.09 -10.03
C HIS A 179 -6.62 -5.48 -9.61
N ALA A 180 -7.45 -5.55 -8.58
CA ALA A 180 -8.04 -6.79 -8.08
C ALA A 180 -8.84 -7.52 -9.18
N ARG A 181 -9.64 -6.77 -9.95
CA ARG A 181 -10.36 -7.33 -11.11
C ARG A 181 -9.44 -7.95 -12.14
N TYR A 182 -8.33 -7.27 -12.45
CA TYR A 182 -7.35 -7.79 -13.40
C TYR A 182 -6.65 -9.04 -12.85
N ALA A 183 -6.25 -9.02 -11.58
CA ALA A 183 -5.62 -10.16 -10.93
C ALA A 183 -6.55 -11.40 -10.89
N LEU A 184 -7.84 -11.21 -10.59
CA LEU A 184 -8.83 -12.28 -10.63
C LEU A 184 -9.01 -12.84 -12.05
N TRP A 185 -9.11 -11.98 -13.05
CA TRP A 185 -9.21 -12.42 -14.44
C TRP A 185 -7.99 -13.25 -14.87
N GLU A 186 -6.78 -12.82 -14.51
CA GLU A 186 -5.57 -13.58 -14.85
C GLU A 186 -5.49 -14.91 -14.09
N TYR A 187 -5.93 -14.95 -12.83
CA TYR A 187 -6.04 -16.16 -12.03
C TYR A 187 -7.00 -17.18 -12.67
N TYR A 188 -8.21 -16.76 -13.08
CA TYR A 188 -9.16 -17.66 -13.73
C TYR A 188 -8.67 -18.17 -15.08
N ARG A 189 -7.99 -17.31 -15.86
CA ARG A 189 -7.38 -17.74 -17.12
C ARG A 189 -6.33 -18.84 -16.92
N ILE A 190 -5.54 -18.77 -15.83
CA ILE A 190 -4.59 -19.81 -15.46
C ILE A 190 -5.31 -21.13 -15.17
N ASP A 191 -6.45 -21.09 -14.49
CA ASP A 191 -7.27 -22.27 -14.21
C ASP A 191 -7.81 -22.93 -15.48
N GLU A 192 -8.41 -22.14 -16.37
CA GLU A 192 -8.89 -22.63 -17.67
C GLU A 192 -7.75 -23.23 -18.52
N GLU A 193 -6.54 -22.68 -18.44
CA GLU A 193 -5.38 -23.23 -19.14
C GLU A 193 -4.92 -24.56 -18.53
N ILE A 194 -4.91 -24.70 -17.20
CA ILE A 194 -4.58 -25.96 -16.54
C ILE A 194 -5.60 -27.04 -16.92
N GLU A 195 -6.90 -26.74 -16.85
CA GLU A 195 -7.96 -27.70 -17.19
C GLU A 195 -7.87 -28.18 -18.65
N ARG A 196 -7.65 -27.26 -19.60
CA ARG A 196 -7.45 -27.60 -21.01
C ARG A 196 -6.24 -28.51 -21.23
N LEU A 197 -5.14 -28.25 -20.53
CA LEU A 197 -3.92 -29.08 -20.63
C LEU A 197 -4.12 -30.47 -20.00
N GLU A 198 -4.84 -30.56 -18.88
CA GLU A 198 -5.16 -31.83 -18.23
C GLU A 198 -6.12 -32.70 -19.07
N GLN A 199 -7.13 -32.09 -19.70
CA GLN A 199 -8.02 -32.77 -20.64
C GLN A 199 -7.25 -33.32 -21.85
N PHE A 200 -6.33 -32.52 -22.42
CA PHE A 200 -5.51 -32.94 -23.56
C PHE A 200 -4.60 -34.14 -23.23
N LEU A 201 -4.09 -34.21 -22.00
CA LEU A 201 -3.25 -35.32 -21.53
C LEU A 201 -4.05 -36.54 -21.06
N GLY A 202 -5.38 -36.49 -21.08
CA GLY A 202 -6.25 -37.58 -20.62
C GLY A 202 -6.27 -37.75 -19.09
N PHE A 203 -5.83 -36.76 -18.32
CA PHE A 203 -5.82 -36.82 -16.85
C PHE A 203 -7.20 -36.60 -16.21
N ARG A 204 -8.19 -36.08 -16.95
CA ARG A 204 -9.59 -35.99 -16.52
C ARG A 204 -10.55 -36.33 -17.67
N PRO A 205 -11.63 -37.10 -17.42
CA PRO A 205 -12.71 -37.23 -18.40
C PRO A 205 -13.38 -35.85 -18.63
N ALA A 206 -13.87 -35.62 -19.85
CA ALA A 206 -14.54 -34.39 -20.22
C ALA A 206 -15.71 -34.05 -19.26
N PRO A 207 -15.96 -32.76 -18.96
CA PRO A 207 -17.04 -32.35 -18.07
C PRO A 207 -18.39 -32.89 -18.56
N GLU A 208 -19.21 -33.38 -17.63
CA GLU A 208 -20.51 -34.01 -17.93
C GLU A 208 -21.49 -33.09 -18.68
N SER A 209 -21.24 -31.77 -18.70
CA SER A 209 -22.03 -30.79 -19.46
C SER A 209 -21.94 -30.92 -20.98
N GLN A 210 -21.11 -31.83 -21.51
CA GLN A 210 -21.05 -32.16 -22.95
C GLN A 210 -21.67 -33.53 -23.29
N ARG A 211 -22.36 -34.19 -22.35
CA ARG A 211 -23.01 -35.50 -22.58
C ARG A 211 -24.53 -35.43 -22.79
N GLY A 212 -25.10 -34.24 -23.01
CA GLY A 212 -26.54 -34.05 -23.28
C GLY A 212 -26.77 -33.36 -24.60
#